data_AF-A0A1F6E6Y3-F1
#
_entry.id   AF-A0A1F6E6Y3-F1
#
_cell.length_a   1.000
_cell.length_b   1.000
_cell.length_c   1.000
_cell.angle_alpha   90.00
_cell.angle_beta   90.00
_cell.angle_gamma   90.00
#
_symmetry.space_group_name_H-M   'P 1'
#
loop_
_entity.id
_entity.type
_entity.pdbx_description
1 polymer ?
#
loop_
_entity_poly.entity_id
_entity_poly.type
_entity_poly.pdbx_seq_one_letter_code
_entity_poly.pdbx_strand_id
1 'polypeptide(L)' 'MIKNHPFQNGNKRVAVMTLLYFLAQNQRWLTVKNELMYIFATGIAKSDPKNKDEIIKNTKSFLRKHIVKQDL' A
#
# COMPACT_ATOMS: atom_id res chain seq x y z
N MET A 1 3.56 -0.20 -8.48
CA MET A 1 3.01 1.09 -8.95
C MET A 1 3.80 2.29 -8.43
N ILE A 2 3.95 2.47 -7.11
CA ILE A 2 4.66 3.64 -6.53
C ILE A 2 6.04 3.87 -7.17
N LYS A 3 6.88 2.83 -7.23
CA LYS A 3 8.26 2.88 -7.76
C LYS A 3 8.37 3.00 -9.28
N ASN A 4 7.35 2.62 -10.02
CA ASN A 4 7.41 2.64 -11.49
C ASN A 4 7.07 4.02 -12.07
N HIS A 5 6.57 4.95 -11.23
CA HIS A 5 6.18 6.32 -11.61
C HIS A 5 5.41 6.45 -12.94
N PRO A 6 4.35 5.65 -13.18
CA PRO A 6 3.66 5.62 -14.49
C PRO A 6 2.89 6.90 -14.83
N PHE A 7 2.55 7.73 -13.84
CA PHE A 7 1.83 9.00 -14.03
C PHE A 7 2.71 10.20 -13.69
N GLN A 8 2.42 11.35 -14.30
CA GLN A 8 3.09 12.63 -14.00
C GLN A 8 2.93 13.04 -12.53
N ASN A 9 1.76 12.79 -11.94
CA ASN A 9 1.51 13.00 -10.51
C ASN A 9 0.53 11.95 -9.98
N GLY A 10 0.46 11.80 -8.66
CA GLY A 10 -0.55 10.98 -8.01
C GLY A 10 -0.19 9.51 -7.88
N ASN A 11 1.01 9.07 -8.30
CA ASN A 11 1.44 7.66 -8.24
C ASN A 11 1.20 6.98 -6.88
N LYS A 12 1.43 7.69 -5.78
CA LYS A 12 1.16 7.19 -4.41
C LYS A 12 -0.33 7.02 -4.13
N ARG A 13 -1.15 8.02 -4.51
CA ARG A 13 -2.61 8.01 -4.33
C ARG A 13 -3.23 6.88 -5.13
N VAL A 14 -2.88 6.78 -6.42
CA VAL A 14 -3.39 5.72 -7.29
C VAL A 14 -2.97 4.35 -6.77
N ALA A 15 -1.71 4.15 -6.38
CA ALA A 15 -1.27 2.86 -5.84
C ALA A 15 -2.03 2.43 -4.58
N VAL A 16 -2.26 3.36 -3.64
CA VAL A 16 -3.06 3.09 -2.43
C VAL A 16 -4.52 2.79 -2.80
N MET A 17 -5.13 3.59 -3.68
CA MET A 17 -6.51 3.36 -4.10
C MET A 17 -6.69 2.05 -4.86
N THR A 18 -5.75 1.69 -5.74
CA THR A 18 -5.75 0.39 -6.43
C THR A 18 -5.66 -0.77 -5.44
N LEU A 19 -4.82 -0.66 -4.41
CA LEU A 19 -4.73 -1.67 -3.36
C LEU A 19 -6.05 -1.78 -2.56
N LEU A 20 -6.61 -0.65 -2.13
CA LEU A 20 -7.87 -0.63 -1.38
C LEU A 20 -9.03 -1.19 -2.20
N TYR A 21 -9.12 -0.79 -3.47
CA TYR A 21 -10.10 -1.33 -4.41
C TYR A 21 -9.93 -2.83 -4.59
N PHE A 22 -8.70 -3.31 -4.84
CA PHE A 22 -8.41 -4.74 -4.94
C PHE A 22 -8.86 -5.51 -3.69
N LEU A 23 -8.59 -4.99 -2.49
CA LEU A 23 -9.02 -5.63 -1.25
C LEU A 23 -10.55 -5.63 -1.10
N ALA A 24 -11.22 -4.52 -1.43
CA ALA A 24 -12.67 -4.42 -1.35
C ALA A 24 -13.37 -5.41 -2.29
N GLN A 25 -12.85 -5.60 -3.51
CA GLN A 25 -13.33 -6.63 -4.44
C GLN A 25 -13.20 -8.05 -3.88
N ASN A 26 -12.36 -8.24 -2.84
CA ASN A 26 -12.15 -9.50 -2.15
C ASN A 26 -12.78 -9.51 -0.73
N GLN A 27 -13.72 -8.62 -0.44
CA GLN A 27 -14.37 -8.51 0.89
C GLN A 27 -13.35 -8.34 2.03
N ARG A 28 -12.29 -7.58 1.76
CA ARG A 28 -11.24 -7.23 2.71
C ARG A 28 -11.07 -5.72 2.75
N TRP A 29 -10.70 -5.21 3.92
CA TRP A 29 -10.37 -3.80 4.08
C TRP A 29 -9.14 -3.64 4.97
N LEU A 30 -8.57 -2.43 5.01
CA LEU A 30 -7.43 -2.11 5.88
C LEU A 30 -7.90 -1.24 7.05
N THR A 31 -7.78 -1.74 8.27
CA THR A 31 -8.02 -0.97 9.51
C THR A 31 -6.76 -0.23 9.90
N VAL A 32 -6.49 0.87 9.21
CA VAL A 32 -5.31 1.70 9.45
C VAL A 32 -5.65 3.18 9.36
N LYS A 33 -5.05 3.99 10.23
CA LYS A 33 -5.18 5.45 10.17
C LYS A 33 -4.61 5.98 8.85
N ASN A 34 -5.27 6.97 8.25
CA ASN A 34 -4.85 7.58 7.00
C ASN A 34 -3.40 8.10 7.04
N GLU A 35 -2.98 8.67 8.17
CA GLU A 35 -1.60 9.14 8.39
C GLU A 35 -0.58 8.00 8.28
N LEU A 36 -0.87 6.85 8.89
CA LEU A 36 0.03 5.69 8.84
C LEU A 36 0.09 5.11 7.42
N MET A 37 -1.03 5.07 6.69
CA MET A 37 -1.05 4.69 5.27
C MET A 37 -0.20 5.64 4.41
N TYR A 38 -0.31 6.95 4.66
CA TYR A 38 0.47 7.97 3.95
C TYR A 38 1.97 7.82 4.22
N ILE A 39 2.37 7.66 5.49
CA ILE A 39 3.77 7.44 5.90
C ILE A 39 4.30 6.17 5.24
N PHE A 40 3.53 5.08 5.28
CA PHE A 40 3.91 3.80 4.70
C PHE A 40 4.13 3.89 3.18
N ALA A 41 3.17 4.46 2.43
CA ALA A 41 3.30 4.65 0.99
C ALA A 41 4.46 5.60 0.62
N THR A 42 4.72 6.62 1.43
CA THR A 42 5.86 7.53 1.26
C THR A 42 7.18 6.83 1.55
N GLY A 43 7.23 5.93 2.54
CA GLY A 43 8.39 5.09 2.84
C GLY A 43 8.77 4.20 1.66
N ILE A 44 7.80 3.53 1.03
CA ILE A 44 8.02 2.73 -0.19
C ILE A 44 8.57 3.61 -1.33
N ALA A 45 8.05 4.83 -1.50
CA ALA A 45 8.55 5.73 -2.53
C ALA A 45 10.03 6.10 -2.32
N LYS A 46 10.41 6.38 -1.06
CA LYS A 46 11.76 6.80 -0.67
C LYS A 46 12.76 5.65 -0.50
N SER A 47 12.33 4.39 -0.49
CA SER A 47 13.22 3.26 -0.21
C SER A 47 14.32 3.08 -1.26
N ASP A 48 15.47 2.51 -0.90
CA ASP A 48 16.48 2.11 -1.87
C ASP A 48 15.94 0.95 -2.75
N PRO A 49 16.03 1.02 -4.10
CA PRO A 49 15.70 -0.10 -4.97
C PRO A 49 16.43 -1.41 -4.64
N LYS A 50 17.65 -1.36 -4.07
CA LYS A 50 18.41 -2.54 -3.61
C LYS A 50 17.69 -3.30 -2.49
N ASN A 51 16.87 -2.62 -1.70
CA ASN A 51 16.13 -3.21 -0.58
C ASN A 51 14.74 -3.72 -1.01
N LYS A 52 14.52 -3.93 -2.32
CA LYS A 52 13.21 -4.32 -2.89
C LYS A 52 12.58 -5.49 -2.15
N ASP A 53 13.33 -6.57 -1.90
CA ASP A 53 12.78 -7.78 -1.30
C ASP A 53 12.37 -7.57 0.16
N GLU A 54 13.16 -6.78 0.91
CA GLU A 54 12.82 -6.37 2.26
C GLU A 54 11.57 -5.49 2.28
N ILE A 55 11.47 -4.53 1.37
CA ILE A 55 10.29 -3.65 1.25
C ILE A 55 9.04 -4.46 0.88
N ILE A 56 9.16 -5.45 -0.01
CA ILE A 56 8.05 -6.37 -0.34
C ILE A 56 7.66 -7.20 0.90
N LYS A 57 8.63 -7.74 1.64
CA LYS A 57 8.38 -8.49 2.87
C LYS A 57 7.66 -7.62 3.91
N ASN A 58 8.15 -6.40 4.14
CA ASN A 58 7.56 -5.43 5.07
C ASN A 58 6.14 -5.03 4.61
N THR A 59 5.90 -4.91 3.31
CA THR A 59 4.57 -4.66 2.75
C THR A 59 3.61 -5.81 3.06
N LYS A 60 4.02 -7.07 2.83
CA LYS A 60 3.19 -8.23 3.18
C LYS A 60 2.88 -8.28 4.67
N SER A 61 3.86 -8.03 5.52
CA SER A 61 3.68 -7.98 6.98
C SER A 61 2.74 -6.86 7.40
N PHE A 62 2.89 -5.66 6.84
CA PHE A 62 2.01 -4.53 7.09
C PHE A 62 0.56 -4.85 6.71
N LEU A 63 0.34 -5.45 5.53
CA LEU A 63 -1.01 -5.83 5.09
C LEU A 63 -1.61 -6.91 5.99
N ARG A 64 -0.88 -7.99 6.30
CA ARG A 64 -1.37 -9.04 7.20
C ARG A 64 -1.80 -8.51 8.57
N LYS A 65 -1.10 -7.51 9.10
CA LYS A 65 -1.40 -6.90 10.40
C LYS A 65 -2.70 -6.08 10.39
N HIS A 66 -3.08 -5.49 9.26
CA HIS A 66 -4.18 -4.52 9.19
C HIS A 66 -5.35 -4.96 8.29
N ILE A 67 -5.24 -6.08 7.57
CA ILE A 67 -6.36 -6.61 6.78
C ILE A 67 -7.41 -7.18 7.73
N VAL A 68 -8.65 -6.74 7.56
CA VAL A 68 -9.84 -7.32 8.20
C VAL A 68 -10.84 -7.75 7.14
N LYS A 69 -11.80 -8.60 7.54
CA LYS A 69 -12.98 -8.86 6.72
C LYS A 69 -13.80 -7.56 6.64
N GLN A 70 -14.22 -7.21 5.43
CA GLN A 70 -15.15 -6.12 5.23
C GLN A 70 -16.56 -6.69 5.38
N ASP A 71 -17.22 -6.39 6.49
CA ASP A 71 -18.65 -6.62 6.62
C ASP A 71 -19.36 -5.43 5.96
N LEU A 72 -20.13 -5.72 4.90
CA LEU A 72 -20.96 -4.76 4.18
C LEU A 72 -22.30 -4.60 4.90
#